data_AF-A0A351NGA8-F1
#
_entry.id   AF-A0A351NGA8-F1
#
_cell.length_a   1.000
_cell.length_b   1.000
_cell.length_c   1.000
_cell.angle_alpha   90.00
_cell.angle_beta   90.00
_cell.angle_gamma   90.00
#
_symmetry.space_group_name_H-M   'P 1'
#
loop_
_entity.id
_entity.type
_entity.pdbx_description
1 polymer ?
#
loop_
_entity_poly.entity_id
_entity_poly.type
_entity_poly.pdbx_seq_one_letter_code
_entity_poly.pdbx_strand_id
1 'polypeptide(L)'
;MVPIGPDVQYSNEKPWDRLEIRVFAGKKGEFVLYEDEGDNYNYEKGLYSTIRFTLDGTKLTIGEQNGAFECMIKERKFDIVYYNGETVSRRTVEYSGEELVVSLK
;
A
#
# COMPACT_ATOMS: atom_id res chain seq x y z
N MET A 1 -1.90 -9.71 -3.80
CA MET A 1 -1.12 -8.79 -2.94
C MET A 1 -1.94 -8.51 -1.71
N VAL A 2 -1.33 -8.41 -0.54
CA VAL A 2 -2.02 -8.21 0.73
C VAL A 2 -1.28 -7.17 1.57
N PRO A 3 -1.85 -5.99 1.82
CA PRO A 3 -1.29 -5.05 2.79
C PRO A 3 -1.59 -5.52 4.21
N ILE A 4 -0.61 -5.38 5.10
CA ILE A 4 -0.70 -5.72 6.51
C ILE A 4 -0.28 -4.48 7.32
N GLY A 5 -1.19 -4.04 8.18
CA GLY A 5 -0.97 -2.92 9.10
C GLY A 5 -0.16 -3.29 10.33
N PRO A 6 0.20 -2.30 11.16
CA PRO A 6 0.82 -2.53 12.44
C PRO A 6 -0.13 -3.28 13.38
N ASP A 7 0.42 -3.95 14.39
CA ASP A 7 -0.37 -4.51 15.48
C ASP A 7 -1.06 -3.37 16.24
N VAL A 8 -2.40 -3.40 16.25
CA VAL A 8 -3.29 -2.44 16.90
C VAL A 8 -4.44 -3.16 17.62
N GLN A 9 -5.01 -2.52 18.62
CA GLN A 9 -6.18 -2.96 19.38
C GLN A 9 -7.47 -2.36 18.82
N TYR A 10 -7.38 -1.25 18.09
CA TYR A 10 -8.49 -0.57 17.44
C TYR A 10 -8.02 0.16 16.17
N SER A 11 -8.94 0.49 15.26
CA SER A 11 -8.64 0.84 13.86
C SER A 11 -7.74 2.05 13.67
N ASN A 12 -7.82 3.07 14.52
CA ASN A 12 -7.08 4.32 14.41
C ASN A 12 -6.01 4.52 15.51
N GLU A 13 -5.58 3.45 16.20
CA GLU A 13 -4.59 3.54 17.28
C GLU A 13 -3.24 4.11 16.82
N LYS A 14 -2.79 3.67 15.63
CA LYS A 14 -1.50 4.04 15.08
C LYS A 14 -1.69 4.54 13.65
N PRO A 15 -0.91 5.55 13.22
CA PRO A 15 -0.86 5.90 11.82
C PRO A 15 -0.38 4.71 11.01
N TRP A 16 -1.00 4.48 9.87
CA TRP A 16 -0.58 3.44 8.92
C TRP A 16 0.59 3.94 8.05
N ASP A 17 1.54 4.65 8.63
CA ASP A 17 2.69 5.25 7.92
C ASP A 17 3.73 4.21 7.49
N ARG A 18 3.64 3.00 8.04
CA ARG A 18 4.45 1.84 7.67
C ARG A 18 3.58 0.59 7.50
N LEU A 19 3.49 0.08 6.27
CA LEU A 19 2.70 -1.11 5.94
C LEU A 19 3.59 -2.21 5.35
N GLU A 20 3.33 -3.47 5.70
CA GLU A 20 3.93 -4.62 5.03
C GLU A 20 3.08 -4.99 3.82
N ILE A 21 3.68 -5.04 2.62
CA ILE A 21 3.00 -5.45 1.39
C ILE A 21 3.47 -6.85 1.02
N ARG A 22 2.62 -7.85 1.28
CA ARG A 22 2.89 -9.24 0.87
C ARG A 22 2.54 -9.43 -0.59
N VAL A 23 3.55 -9.78 -1.38
CA VAL A 23 3.45 -10.02 -2.81
C VAL A 23 3.74 -11.50 -3.08
N PHE A 24 2.79 -12.18 -3.71
CA PHE A 24 2.92 -13.60 -4.07
C PHE A 24 3.05 -13.71 -5.58
N ALA A 25 4.12 -14.36 -6.04
CA ALA A 25 4.41 -14.54 -7.45
C ALA A 25 3.41 -15.50 -8.14
N GLY A 26 3.55 -15.59 -9.46
CA GLY A 26 2.92 -16.64 -10.28
C GLY A 26 1.87 -16.12 -11.25
N LYS A 27 1.22 -14.98 -10.97
CA LYS A 27 0.26 -14.35 -11.88
C LYS A 27 0.31 -12.83 -11.75
N LYS A 28 -0.24 -12.15 -12.76
CA LYS A 28 -0.55 -10.72 -12.64
C LYS A 28 -1.49 -10.50 -11.46
N GLY A 29 -1.27 -9.43 -10.72
CA GLY A 29 -2.07 -9.09 -9.56
C GLY A 29 -2.32 -7.60 -9.49
N GLU A 30 -3.44 -7.22 -8.89
CA GLU A 30 -3.81 -5.84 -8.62
C GLU A 30 -4.41 -5.75 -7.22
N PHE A 31 -4.14 -4.64 -6.53
CA PHE A 31 -4.78 -4.27 -5.29
C PHE A 31 -4.88 -2.74 -5.22
N VAL A 32 -5.98 -2.19 -4.71
CA VAL A 32 -6.12 -0.76 -4.47
C VAL A 32 -6.25 -0.55 -2.97
N LEU A 33 -5.27 0.12 -2.37
CA LEU A 33 -5.34 0.58 -0.99
C LEU A 33 -6.24 1.81 -0.96
N TYR A 34 -7.33 1.73 -0.22
CA TYR A 34 -8.30 2.81 -0.02
C TYR A 34 -8.22 3.30 1.42
N GLU A 35 -8.22 4.61 1.62
CA GLU A 35 -8.21 5.24 2.94
C GLU A 35 -9.07 6.51 2.95
N ASP A 36 -9.74 6.77 4.07
CA ASP A 36 -10.48 7.99 4.36
C ASP A 36 -10.38 8.32 5.86
N GLU A 37 -11.20 9.26 6.34
CA GLU A 37 -11.23 9.67 7.76
C GLU A 37 -11.76 8.56 8.70
N GLY A 38 -12.51 7.59 8.18
CA GLY A 38 -13.00 6.43 8.92
C GLY A 38 -14.14 6.68 9.91
N ASP A 39 -14.57 7.92 10.14
CA ASP A 39 -15.55 8.29 11.17
C ASP A 39 -16.76 9.10 10.68
N ASN A 40 -16.84 9.39 9.37
CA ASN A 40 -17.88 10.24 8.79
C ASN A 40 -18.23 9.89 7.33
N TYR A 41 -19.08 10.70 6.68
CA TYR A 41 -19.59 10.49 5.32
C TYR A 41 -18.89 11.31 4.23
N ASN A 42 -17.72 11.89 4.52
CA ASN A 42 -17.02 12.74 3.57
C ASN A 42 -16.52 11.98 2.32
N TYR A 43 -16.38 10.65 2.41
CA TYR A 43 -16.11 9.81 1.24
C TYR A 43 -17.18 9.95 0.15
N GLU A 44 -18.45 10.21 0.51
CA GLU A 44 -19.54 10.45 -0.45
C GLU A 44 -19.31 11.73 -1.26
N LYS A 45 -18.49 12.64 -0.74
CA LYS A 45 -18.08 13.90 -1.39
C LYS A 45 -16.72 13.77 -2.10
N GLY A 46 -16.14 12.57 -2.17
CA GLY A 46 -14.85 12.31 -2.80
C GLY A 46 -13.64 12.54 -1.91
N LEU A 47 -13.83 12.70 -0.60
CA LEU A 47 -12.73 12.89 0.36
C LEU A 47 -12.23 11.53 0.85
N TYR A 48 -11.38 10.93 0.04
CA TYR A 48 -10.67 9.68 0.30
C TYR A 48 -9.41 9.66 -0.58
N SER A 49 -8.50 8.72 -0.33
CA SER A 49 -7.36 8.46 -1.20
C SER A 49 -7.29 7.00 -1.63
N THR A 50 -6.63 6.80 -2.78
CA THR A 50 -6.34 5.47 -3.30
C THR A 50 -4.90 5.35 -3.79
N ILE A 51 -4.29 4.19 -3.55
CA ILE A 51 -2.98 3.82 -4.08
C ILE A 51 -3.11 2.46 -4.77
N ARG A 52 -2.87 2.41 -6.08
CA ARG A 52 -2.97 1.17 -6.87
C ARG A 52 -1.64 0.44 -6.90
N PHE A 53 -1.63 -0.82 -6.47
CA PHE A 53 -0.51 -1.74 -6.58
C PHE A 53 -0.75 -2.69 -7.74
N THR A 54 0.19 -2.81 -8.67
CA THR A 54 0.13 -3.77 -9.77
C THR A 54 1.38 -4.65 -9.82
N LEU A 55 1.20 -5.94 -10.03
CA LEU A 55 2.28 -6.91 -10.21
C LEU A 55 2.20 -7.46 -11.64
N ASP A 56 3.29 -7.32 -12.38
CA ASP A 56 3.48 -7.97 -13.68
C ASP A 56 4.83 -8.69 -13.71
N GLY A 57 4.81 -10.03 -13.68
CA GLY A 57 6.00 -10.84 -13.48
C GLY A 57 6.67 -10.53 -12.14
N THR A 58 7.86 -9.93 -12.17
CA THR A 58 8.63 -9.52 -10.99
C THR A 58 8.68 -8.00 -10.82
N LYS A 59 7.87 -7.25 -11.58
CA LYS A 59 7.74 -5.80 -11.50
C LYS A 59 6.53 -5.47 -10.63
N LEU A 60 6.77 -4.86 -9.48
CA LEU A 60 5.74 -4.23 -8.65
C LEU A 60 5.69 -2.75 -8.99
N THR A 61 4.52 -2.24 -9.34
CA THR A 61 4.26 -0.80 -9.49
C THR A 61 3.40 -0.36 -8.33
N ILE A 62 3.86 0.62 -7.58
CA ILE A 62 3.10 1.35 -6.57
C ILE A 62 2.70 2.66 -7.25
N GLY A 63 1.44 2.79 -7.65
CA GLY A 63 0.96 3.93 -8.42
C GLY A 63 1.00 5.23 -7.62
N GLU A 64 0.77 6.33 -8.33
CA GLU A 64 0.55 7.62 -7.69
C GLU A 64 -0.67 7.61 -6.76
N GLN A 65 -0.62 8.42 -5.73
CA GLN A 65 -1.71 8.58 -4.78
C GLN A 65 -2.78 9.48 -5.40
N ASN A 66 -3.98 8.93 -5.50
CA ASN A 66 -5.13 9.61 -6.09
C ASN A 66 -6.11 10.03 -5.00
N GLY A 67 -6.55 11.29 -5.00
CA GLY A 67 -7.46 11.83 -3.99
C GLY A 67 -6.74 12.33 -2.73
N ALA A 68 -7.51 12.94 -1.83
CA ALA A 68 -7.03 13.48 -0.58
C ALA A 68 -8.17 13.62 0.43
N PHE A 69 -7.83 13.53 1.71
CA PHE A 69 -8.73 13.78 2.83
C PHE A 69 -7.95 14.44 3.98
N GLU A 70 -8.67 14.93 4.99
CA GLU A 70 -8.07 15.60 6.14
C GLU A 70 -7.17 14.64 6.94
N CYS A 71 -6.05 15.13 7.47
CA CYS A 71 -5.08 14.34 8.25
C CYS A 71 -4.44 13.13 7.52
N MET A 72 -4.58 13.03 6.20
CA MET A 72 -3.99 11.97 5.39
C MET A 72 -2.46 11.93 5.49
N ILE A 73 -1.91 10.72 5.55
CA ILE A 73 -0.47 10.46 5.59
C ILE A 73 0.15 10.80 4.22
N LYS A 74 1.17 11.65 4.22
CA LYS A 74 1.84 12.12 2.98
C LYS A 74 3.11 11.33 2.63
N GLU A 75 3.79 10.80 3.63
CA GLU A 75 5.02 10.03 3.48
C GLU A 75 4.88 8.70 4.20
N ARG A 76 5.29 7.62 3.53
CA ARG A 76 5.09 6.25 4.00
C ARG A 76 6.31 5.39 3.72
N LYS A 77 6.38 4.28 4.46
CA LYS A 77 7.30 3.18 4.17
C LYS A 77 6.51 1.92 3.85
N PHE A 78 6.82 1.30 2.73
CA PHE A 78 6.28 -0.01 2.40
C PHE A 78 7.38 -1.07 2.56
N ASP A 79 7.15 -1.99 3.51
CA ASP A 79 7.98 -3.19 3.67
C ASP A 79 7.46 -4.25 2.72
N ILE A 80 8.09 -4.37 1.56
CA ILE A 80 7.71 -5.35 0.53
C ILE A 80 8.27 -6.71 0.92
N VAL A 81 7.38 -7.70 1.05
CA VAL A 81 7.73 -9.11 1.29
C VAL A 81 7.28 -9.92 0.08
N TYR A 82 8.24 -10.40 -0.70
CA TYR A 82 7.97 -11.13 -1.94
C TYR A 82 8.20 -12.62 -1.78
N TYR A 83 7.16 -13.40 -2.07
CA TYR A 83 7.14 -14.86 -2.03
C TYR A 83 7.10 -15.39 -3.46
N ASN A 84 8.15 -16.08 -3.90
CA ASN A 84 8.23 -16.62 -5.27
C ASN A 84 8.09 -18.16 -5.36
N GLY A 85 7.88 -18.83 -4.22
CA GLY A 85 7.78 -20.29 -4.13
C GLY A 85 9.10 -21.00 -3.78
N GLU A 86 10.24 -20.32 -3.90
CA GLU A 86 11.57 -20.84 -3.56
C GLU A 86 12.20 -20.07 -2.40
N THR A 87 12.11 -18.74 -2.46
CA THR A 87 12.69 -17.81 -1.49
C THR A 87 11.68 -16.74 -1.06
N VAL A 88 12.02 -16.07 0.04
CA VAL A 88 11.33 -14.87 0.51
C VAL A 88 12.33 -13.73 0.52
N SER A 89 12.11 -12.71 -0.29
CA SER A 89 12.91 -11.49 -0.29
C SER A 89 12.17 -10.35 0.40
N ARG A 90 12.93 -9.44 1.01
CA ARG A 90 12.41 -8.28 1.74
C ARG A 90 13.11 -7.02 1.29
N ARG A 91 12.35 -5.95 1.11
CA ARG A 91 12.89 -4.61 0.83
C ARG A 91 11.93 -3.55 1.36
N THR A 92 12.47 -2.52 1.99
CA THR A 92 11.71 -1.33 2.35
C THR A 92 11.85 -0.28 1.24
N VAL A 93 10.75 0.37 0.89
CA VAL A 93 10.74 1.52 -0.01
C VAL A 93 10.06 2.71 0.66
N GLU A 94 10.58 3.90 0.39
CA GLU A 94 9.96 5.16 0.80
C GLU A 94 9.00 5.62 -0.30
N TYR A 95 7.85 6.13 0.10
CA TYR A 95 6.78 6.54 -0.79
C TYR A 95 6.21 7.89 -0.36
N SER A 96 6.17 8.84 -1.29
CA SER A 96 5.74 10.23 -1.07
C SER A 96 4.47 10.60 -1.84
N GLY A 97 3.75 9.60 -2.36
CA GLY A 97 2.57 9.80 -3.21
C GLY A 97 2.85 9.75 -4.71
N GLU A 98 4.11 9.75 -5.14
CA GLU A 98 4.49 9.61 -6.56
C GLU A 98 4.62 8.13 -6.96
N GLU A 99 4.36 7.82 -8.24
CA GLU A 99 4.51 6.46 -8.75
C GLU A 99 5.94 5.93 -8.53
N LEU A 100 6.04 4.70 -8.01
CA LEU A 100 7.29 3.99 -7.79
C LEU A 100 7.24 2.59 -8.41
N VAL A 101 8.25 2.26 -9.21
CA VAL A 101 8.46 0.92 -9.76
C VAL A 101 9.55 0.19 -8.99
N VAL A 102 9.25 -1.01 -8.52
CA VAL A 102 10.16 -1.86 -7.76
C VAL A 102 10.38 -3.19 -8.48
N SER A 103 11.65 -3.53 -8.75
CA SER A 103 12.03 -4.87 -9.20
C SER A 103 12.19 -5.80 -8.00
N LEU A 104 11.48 -6.94 -8.04
CA LEU A 104 11.44 -7.96 -6.97
C LEU A 104 12.41 -9.14 -7.19
N LYS A 105 13.20 -9.11 -8.27
CA LYS A 105 14.36 -9.98 -8.46
C LYS A 105 15.56 -9.51 -7.64
#